data_AF-A0A355EKA2-F1
#
_entry.id   AF-A0A355EKA2-F1
#
_cell.length_a   1.000
_cell.length_b   1.000
_cell.length_c   1.000
_cell.angle_alpha   90.00
_cell.angle_beta   90.00
_cell.angle_gamma   90.00
#
_symmetry.space_group_name_H-M   'P 1'
#
loop_
_entity.id
_entity.type
_entity.pdbx_description
1 polymer ?
#
loop_
_entity_poly.entity_id
_entity_poly.type
_entity_poly.pdbx_seq_one_letter_code
_entity_poly.pdbx_strand_id
1 'polypeptide(L)'
;MNRLGPLFQIDDWKKEKHIPVIDCPDKVAAGKPFVINVTIGKEIPHPNTCEHHIKWVQVFYKPDDDKFSYQIAHCDFAAHGESAAGPDKGPVVTDHTVSVAVSVNSKGRVYALSLCNIHGLWESGKDLHII
;
A
#
# COMPACT_ATOMS: atom_id res chain seq x y z
N MET A 1 -4.32 2.63 27.84
CA MET A 1 -5.06 2.17 26.63
C MET A 1 -4.05 1.98 25.52
N ASN A 2 -3.97 0.78 24.95
CA ASN A 2 -3.07 0.53 23.82
C ASN A 2 -3.70 1.10 22.54
N ARG A 3 -2.88 1.75 21.72
CA ARG A 3 -3.30 2.35 20.43
C ARG A 3 -2.90 1.43 19.29
N LEU A 4 -3.62 1.50 18.17
CA LEU A 4 -3.31 0.73 16.96
C LEU A 4 -2.04 1.22 16.27
N GLY A 5 -1.78 2.54 16.25
CA GLY A 5 -0.65 3.15 15.55
C GLY A 5 0.71 2.46 15.79
N PRO A 6 1.12 2.23 17.06
CA PRO A 6 2.36 1.51 17.36
C PRO A 6 2.45 0.05 16.87
N LEU A 7 1.37 -0.53 16.34
CA LEU A 7 1.37 -1.89 15.77
C LEU A 7 1.72 -1.90 14.27
N PHE A 8 1.75 -0.74 13.60
CA PHE A 8 2.27 -0.64 12.24
C PHE A 8 3.80 -0.73 12.27
N GLN A 9 4.32 -1.67 11.48
CA GLN A 9 5.76 -1.87 11.34
C GLN A 9 6.34 -1.02 10.21
N ILE A 10 7.56 -0.53 10.42
CA ILE A 10 8.34 0.29 9.49
C ILE A 10 9.75 -0.29 9.40
N ASP A 11 10.27 -0.44 8.19
CA ASP A 11 11.63 -0.93 7.94
C ASP A 11 12.12 -0.50 6.54
N ASP A 12 13.35 -0.86 6.19
CA ASP A 12 13.92 -0.73 4.85
C ASP A 12 13.33 -1.80 3.91
N TRP A 13 12.57 -1.36 2.92
CA TRP A 13 11.93 -2.23 1.92
C TRP A 13 12.92 -3.09 1.11
N LYS A 14 14.21 -2.74 1.10
CA LYS A 14 15.25 -3.57 0.49
C LYS A 14 15.64 -4.78 1.34
N LYS A 15 15.24 -4.80 2.60
CA LYS A 15 15.52 -5.86 3.58
C LYS A 15 14.25 -6.53 4.10
N GLU A 16 13.12 -5.84 4.03
CA GLU A 16 11.83 -6.31 4.51
C GLU A 16 10.78 -6.24 3.39
N LYS A 17 10.24 -7.41 3.04
CA LYS A 17 9.31 -7.60 1.90
C LYS A 17 7.91 -7.07 2.17
N HIS A 18 7.53 -6.84 3.41
CA HIS A 18 6.16 -6.43 3.75
C HIS A 18 5.91 -4.93 3.58
N ILE A 19 6.96 -4.12 3.46
CA ILE A 19 6.84 -2.66 3.36
C ILE A 19 6.09 -2.30 2.06
N PRO A 20 4.97 -1.55 2.13
CA PRO A 20 4.28 -1.07 0.94
C PRO A 20 5.08 0.06 0.32
N VAL A 21 5.77 -0.19 -0.79
CA VAL A 21 6.65 0.80 -1.44
C VAL A 21 5.82 1.75 -2.31
N ILE A 22 5.88 3.04 -2.02
CA ILE A 22 5.20 4.11 -2.78
C ILE A 22 6.13 4.61 -3.90
N ASP A 23 5.63 4.58 -5.14
CA ASP A 23 6.31 5.09 -6.32
C ASP A 23 5.42 6.09 -7.08
N CYS A 24 5.81 7.37 -7.02
CA CYS A 24 5.15 8.50 -7.64
C CYS A 24 6.17 9.65 -7.84
N PRO A 25 5.87 10.67 -8.65
CA PRO A 25 6.73 11.85 -8.80
C PRO A 25 6.94 12.57 -7.45
N ASP A 26 8.13 13.16 -7.24
CA ASP A 26 8.40 13.95 -6.03
C ASP A 26 7.74 15.34 -6.07
N LYS A 27 7.38 15.81 -7.28
CA LYS A 27 6.74 17.10 -7.54
C LYS A 27 5.62 16.92 -8.56
N VAL A 28 4.46 17.50 -8.29
CA VAL A 28 3.28 17.46 -9.18
C VAL A 28 2.65 18.84 -9.32
N ALA A 29 1.96 19.09 -10.43
CA ALA A 29 1.21 20.33 -10.60
C ALA A 29 -0.11 20.27 -9.82
N ALA A 30 -0.46 21.35 -9.12
CA ALA A 30 -1.71 21.42 -8.36
C ALA A 30 -2.93 21.13 -9.25
N GLY A 31 -3.83 20.27 -8.75
CA GLY A 31 -5.08 19.90 -9.41
C GLY A 31 -4.91 19.03 -10.67
N LYS A 32 -3.69 18.65 -11.06
CA LYS A 32 -3.45 17.76 -12.20
C LYS A 32 -3.31 16.31 -11.74
N PRO A 33 -3.87 15.35 -12.50
CA PRO A 33 -3.78 13.95 -12.14
C PRO A 33 -2.34 13.45 -12.29
N PHE A 34 -1.93 12.61 -11.35
CA PHE A 34 -0.71 11.80 -11.39
C PHE A 34 -1.01 10.40 -10.86
N VAL A 35 -0.11 9.46 -11.10
CA VAL A 35 -0.28 8.07 -10.66
C VAL A 35 0.59 7.81 -9.43
N ILE A 36 -0.01 7.18 -8.42
CA ILE A 36 0.66 6.57 -7.29
C ILE A 36 0.64 5.06 -7.51
N ASN A 37 1.82 4.45 -7.60
CA ASN A 37 1.96 3.00 -7.58
C ASN A 37 2.34 2.57 -6.17
N VAL A 38 1.71 1.51 -5.66
CA VAL A 38 2.11 0.87 -4.41
C VAL A 38 2.34 -0.61 -4.65
N THR A 39 3.52 -1.09 -4.26
CA THR A 39 3.94 -2.49 -4.42
C THR A 39 4.49 -3.01 -3.10
N ILE A 40 3.94 -4.12 -2.61
CA ILE A 40 4.55 -4.90 -1.52
C ILE A 40 5.52 -5.90 -2.16
N GLY A 41 6.60 -6.29 -1.49
CA GLY A 41 7.55 -7.27 -2.03
C GLY A 41 8.36 -6.79 -3.25
N LYS A 42 8.60 -5.49 -3.39
CA LYS A 42 9.25 -4.87 -4.57
C LYS A 42 10.68 -5.38 -4.83
N GLU A 43 11.51 -5.47 -3.78
CA GLU A 43 12.87 -6.01 -3.88
C GLU A 43 12.93 -7.50 -3.57
N ILE A 44 12.30 -7.88 -2.45
CA ILE A 44 12.23 -9.25 -1.96
C ILE A 44 10.79 -9.73 -2.14
N PRO A 45 10.53 -10.76 -2.96
CA PRO A 45 9.16 -11.22 -3.21
C PRO A 45 8.44 -11.66 -1.93
N HIS A 46 7.20 -11.21 -1.76
CA HIS A 46 6.28 -11.73 -0.75
C HIS A 46 5.47 -12.92 -1.31
N PRO A 47 5.23 -13.99 -0.54
CA PRO A 47 4.39 -15.10 -0.97
C PRO A 47 2.96 -14.68 -1.34
N ASN A 48 2.31 -15.46 -2.20
CA ASN A 48 0.91 -15.29 -2.55
C ASN A 48 0.24 -16.67 -2.69
N THR A 49 0.00 -17.27 -1.53
CA THR A 49 -0.58 -18.61 -1.36
C THR A 49 -1.89 -18.49 -0.57
N CYS A 50 -2.72 -19.52 -0.55
CA CYS A 50 -3.93 -19.56 0.28
C CYS A 50 -3.62 -19.30 1.76
N GLU A 51 -2.49 -19.80 2.27
CA GLU A 51 -2.09 -19.73 3.67
C GLU A 51 -1.35 -18.44 4.03
N HIS A 52 -0.68 -17.81 3.07
CA HIS A 52 0.16 -16.63 3.29
C HIS A 52 0.14 -15.67 2.10
N HIS A 53 -0.48 -14.50 2.32
CA HIS A 53 -0.68 -13.48 1.30
C HIS A 53 -0.94 -12.09 1.92
N ILE A 54 -0.74 -11.06 1.10
CA ILE A 54 -1.17 -9.69 1.42
C ILE A 54 -2.67 -9.58 1.19
N LYS A 55 -3.39 -9.09 2.19
CA LYS A 55 -4.85 -8.91 2.13
C LYS A 55 -5.24 -7.66 1.36
N TRP A 56 -4.62 -6.55 1.70
CA TRP A 56 -4.99 -5.25 1.15
C TRP A 56 -3.87 -4.24 1.24
N VAL A 57 -4.04 -3.16 0.49
CA VAL A 57 -3.33 -1.90 0.65
C VAL A 57 -4.31 -0.73 0.75
N GLN A 58 -4.00 0.24 1.61
CA GLN A 58 -4.69 1.52 1.70
C GLN A 58 -3.71 2.64 1.41
N VAL A 59 -4.18 3.66 0.69
CA VAL A 59 -3.39 4.85 0.38
C VAL A 59 -4.10 6.06 0.97
N PHE A 60 -3.36 6.89 1.70
CA PHE A 60 -3.83 8.12 2.30
C PHE A 60 -2.97 9.31 1.84
N TYR A 61 -3.57 10.48 1.88
CA TYR A 61 -2.86 11.75 1.75
C TYR A 61 -3.11 12.63 2.97
N LYS A 62 -2.05 13.24 3.50
CA LYS A 62 -2.13 14.23 4.56
C LYS A 62 -1.50 15.53 4.05
N PRO A 63 -2.32 16.54 3.70
CA PRO A 63 -1.82 17.87 3.41
C PRO A 63 -1.07 18.45 4.62
N ASP A 64 -0.02 19.23 4.38
CA ASP A 64 0.74 19.89 5.45
C ASP A 64 -0.11 20.90 6.24
N ASP A 65 -1.01 21.58 5.54
CA ASP A 65 -1.85 22.68 6.03
C ASP A 65 -3.21 22.24 6.58
N ASP A 66 -3.50 20.94 6.55
CA ASP A 66 -4.73 20.37 7.10
C ASP A 66 -4.48 19.69 8.46
N LYS A 67 -5.50 19.57 9.29
CA LYS A 67 -5.47 18.74 10.49
C LYS A 67 -5.65 17.26 10.18
N PHE A 68 -6.40 16.93 9.12
CA PHE A 68 -6.87 15.57 8.84
C PHE A 68 -6.20 14.95 7.63
N SER A 69 -6.16 13.61 7.62
CA SER A 69 -5.78 12.80 6.47
C SER A 69 -7.01 12.38 5.67
N TYR A 70 -6.81 12.12 4.39
CA TYR A 70 -7.85 11.71 3.45
C TYR A 70 -7.48 10.37 2.82
N GLN A 71 -8.42 9.43 2.79
CA GLN A 71 -8.20 8.16 2.11
C GLN A 71 -8.31 8.37 0.60
N ILE A 72 -7.26 8.00 -0.13
CA ILE A 72 -7.24 8.01 -1.59
C ILE A 72 -7.85 6.70 -2.11
N ALA A 73 -7.45 5.56 -1.54
CA ALA A 73 -7.87 4.25 -2.02
C ALA A 73 -7.86 3.18 -0.92
N HIS A 74 -8.69 2.16 -1.11
CA HIS A 74 -8.58 0.84 -0.50
C HIS A 74 -8.63 -0.19 -1.61
N CYS A 75 -7.69 -1.12 -1.61
CA CYS A 75 -7.62 -2.14 -2.63
C CYS A 75 -7.38 -3.49 -1.96
N ASP A 76 -8.37 -4.37 -2.06
CA ASP A 76 -8.26 -5.76 -1.65
C ASP A 76 -7.60 -6.59 -2.76
N PHE A 77 -6.68 -7.47 -2.36
CA PHE A 77 -6.16 -8.53 -3.22
C PHE A 77 -6.93 -9.79 -2.84
N ALA A 78 -7.90 -10.19 -3.64
CA ALA A 78 -8.95 -11.11 -3.18
C ALA A 78 -8.70 -12.59 -3.49
N ALA A 79 -7.97 -12.88 -4.57
CA ALA A 79 -7.72 -14.25 -5.02
C ALA A 79 -6.28 -14.67 -4.75
N HIS A 80 -6.09 -15.83 -4.12
CA HIS A 80 -4.79 -16.38 -3.71
C HIS A 80 -4.64 -17.85 -4.07
N GLY A 81 -5.28 -18.28 -5.16
CA GLY A 81 -5.22 -19.66 -5.65
C GLY A 81 -6.20 -20.62 -4.97
N GLU A 82 -7.21 -20.13 -4.25
CA GLU A 82 -8.24 -20.99 -3.66
C GLU A 82 -9.16 -21.64 -4.72
N SER A 83 -9.56 -22.90 -4.48
CA SER A 83 -10.52 -23.62 -5.33
C SER A 83 -11.15 -24.82 -4.63
N ALA A 84 -12.21 -25.38 -5.21
CA ALA A 84 -12.81 -26.64 -4.77
C ALA A 84 -11.85 -27.85 -4.90
N ALA A 85 -10.79 -27.75 -5.72
CA ALA A 85 -9.78 -28.79 -5.85
C ALA A 85 -8.76 -28.79 -4.69
N GLY A 86 -8.79 -27.77 -3.84
CA GLY A 86 -7.89 -27.53 -2.72
C GLY A 86 -7.19 -26.16 -2.79
N PRO A 87 -6.41 -25.80 -1.74
CA PRO A 87 -5.59 -24.59 -1.73
C PRO A 87 -4.54 -24.62 -2.84
N ASP A 88 -4.16 -23.44 -3.33
CA ASP A 88 -3.16 -23.19 -4.38
C ASP A 88 -3.40 -23.91 -5.73
N LYS A 89 -4.63 -24.37 -5.97
CA LYS A 89 -5.05 -25.04 -7.22
C LYS A 89 -6.02 -24.22 -8.06
N GLY A 90 -6.41 -23.05 -7.56
CA GLY A 90 -7.28 -22.10 -8.24
C GLY A 90 -6.56 -21.42 -9.39
N PRO A 91 -7.29 -21.05 -10.46
CA PRO A 91 -6.70 -20.48 -11.66
C PRO A 91 -6.38 -18.97 -11.55
N VAL A 92 -6.70 -18.34 -10.40
CA VAL A 92 -6.59 -16.88 -10.23
C VAL A 92 -5.78 -16.57 -8.97
N VAL A 93 -4.79 -15.68 -9.14
CA VAL A 93 -4.03 -15.05 -8.06
C VAL A 93 -3.97 -13.55 -8.37
N THR A 94 -4.27 -12.72 -7.37
CA THR A 94 -4.16 -11.26 -7.48
C THR A 94 -2.83 -10.82 -6.88
N ASP A 95 -1.96 -10.21 -7.69
CA ASP A 95 -0.70 -9.65 -7.19
C ASP A 95 -0.93 -8.44 -6.28
N HIS A 96 -0.03 -8.27 -5.31
CA HIS A 96 -0.10 -7.23 -4.30
C HIS A 96 0.53 -5.90 -4.77
N THR A 97 0.06 -5.43 -5.93
CA THR A 97 0.44 -4.15 -6.56
C THR A 97 -0.80 -3.40 -7.02
N VAL A 98 -0.82 -2.08 -6.83
CA VAL A 98 -1.90 -1.21 -7.32
C VAL A 98 -1.38 0.10 -7.89
N SER A 99 -2.08 0.63 -8.89
CA SER A 99 -1.89 1.96 -9.45
C SER A 99 -3.16 2.78 -9.28
N VAL A 100 -3.05 3.97 -8.66
CA VAL A 100 -4.17 4.86 -8.43
C VAL A 100 -3.87 6.23 -9.04
N ALA A 101 -4.77 6.73 -9.88
CA ALA A 101 -4.71 8.09 -10.40
C ALA A 101 -5.40 9.05 -9.42
N VAL A 102 -4.72 10.11 -9.01
CA VAL A 102 -5.21 11.10 -8.05
C VAL A 102 -4.74 12.51 -8.41
N SER A 103 -5.47 13.52 -7.96
CA SER A 103 -5.07 14.94 -8.02
C SER A 103 -5.01 15.50 -6.60
N VAL A 104 -3.99 16.31 -6.31
CA VAL A 104 -3.86 17.03 -5.02
C VAL A 104 -3.67 18.53 -5.27
N ASN A 105 -4.07 19.37 -4.32
CA ASN A 105 -4.04 20.83 -4.47
C ASN A 105 -2.98 21.53 -3.62
N SER A 106 -2.45 20.88 -2.59
CA SER A 106 -1.39 21.39 -1.72
C SER A 106 -0.37 20.30 -1.44
N LYS A 107 0.83 20.69 -1.02
CA LYS A 107 1.91 19.78 -0.63
C LYS A 107 1.53 18.98 0.63
N GLY A 108 2.17 17.85 0.81
CA GLY A 108 1.86 16.96 1.93
C GLY A 108 2.59 15.64 1.82
N ARG A 109 2.02 14.61 2.45
CA ARG A 109 2.62 13.29 2.50
C ARG A 109 1.62 12.22 2.08
N VAL A 110 2.06 11.34 1.19
CA VAL A 110 1.37 10.09 0.85
C VAL A 110 1.76 9.04 1.89
N TYR A 111 0.78 8.31 2.40
CA TYR A 111 0.99 7.15 3.26
C TYR A 111 0.41 5.91 2.59
N ALA A 112 1.10 4.79 2.74
CA ALA A 112 0.60 3.48 2.33
C ALA A 112 0.60 2.56 3.55
N LEU A 113 -0.53 1.90 3.77
CA LEU A 113 -0.73 0.91 4.82
C LEU A 113 -1.02 -0.43 4.15
N SER A 114 -0.49 -1.53 4.68
CA SER A 114 -0.79 -2.88 4.20
C SER A 114 -0.99 -3.85 5.34
N LEU A 115 -1.66 -4.97 5.04
CA LEU A 115 -1.87 -6.08 5.96
C LEU A 115 -1.45 -7.39 5.31
N CYS A 116 -0.48 -8.08 5.92
CA CYS A 116 -0.25 -9.49 5.66
C CYS A 116 -1.17 -10.31 6.56
N ASN A 117 -1.78 -11.36 6.01
CA ASN A 117 -2.75 -12.19 6.74
C ASN A 117 -2.18 -12.81 8.03
N ILE A 118 -0.87 -13.06 8.09
CA ILE A 118 -0.18 -13.65 9.25
C ILE A 118 0.93 -12.78 9.85
N HIS A 119 1.41 -11.74 9.15
CA HIS A 119 2.48 -10.85 9.63
C HIS A 119 2.01 -9.43 9.99
N GLY A 120 0.69 -9.22 10.05
CA GLY A 120 0.13 -7.98 10.60
C GLY A 120 0.34 -6.74 9.71
N LEU A 121 0.38 -5.58 10.37
CA LEU A 121 0.27 -4.26 9.75
C LEU A 121 1.64 -3.65 9.44
N TRP A 122 1.73 -3.01 8.28
CA TRP A 122 2.94 -2.35 7.79
C TRP A 122 2.61 -0.99 7.21
N GLU A 123 3.53 -0.04 7.30
CA GLU A 123 3.35 1.29 6.75
C GLU A 123 4.61 1.87 6.09
N SER A 124 4.38 2.78 5.16
CA SER A 124 5.42 3.66 4.62
C SER A 124 4.84 5.05 4.32
N GLY A 125 5.72 6.01 4.07
CA GLY A 125 5.29 7.32 3.59
C GLY A 125 6.31 7.99 2.69
N LYS A 126 5.80 8.83 1.80
CA LYS A 126 6.58 9.61 0.83
C LYS A 126 6.05 11.04 0.78
N ASP A 127 6.95 12.01 0.94
CA ASP A 127 6.60 13.42 0.81
C ASP A 127 6.35 13.78 -0.66
N LEU A 128 5.40 14.69 -0.88
CA LEU A 128 4.98 15.14 -2.19
C LEU A 128 4.93 16.67 -2.21
N HIS A 129 5.63 17.27 -3.15
CA HIS A 129 5.62 18.72 -3.35
C HIS A 129 4.71 19.13 -4.50
N ILE A 130 4.26 20.38 -4.43
CA ILE A 130 3.56 21.05 -5.53
C ILE A 130 4.54 21.96 -6.28
N ILE A 131 4.41 21.99 -7.61
CA ILE A 131 5.09 22.95 -8.50
C ILE A 131 4.26 24.23 -8.59
#